data_AF-A0A816HEU0-F1
#
_entry.id   AF-A0A816HEU0-F1
#
_cell.length_a   1.000
_cell.length_b   1.000
_cell.length_c   1.000
_cell.angle_alpha   90.00
_cell.angle_beta   90.00
_cell.angle_gamma   90.00
#
_symmetry.space_group_name_H-M   'P 1'
#
loop_
_entity.id
_entity.type
_entity.pdbx_description
1 polymer ?
#
loop_
_entity_poly.entity_id
_entity_poly.type
_entity_poly.pdbx_seq_one_letter_code
_entity_poly.pdbx_strand_id
1 'polypeptide(L)'
;VSTLSVIQLMILWGANVNGRSQNLFLFQPLHLIATCSDIDIAKPIIELLLDQGAHLDCINARNELPQDLASDSAIKELLCPTRKLSLKCQCAQIIVSTKINYENCLPSNLSAFVRLHDNK
;
A
#
# COMPACT_ATOMS: atom_id res chain seq x y z
N VAL A 1 19.28 -11.04 14.16
CA VAL A 1 17.90 -10.49 14.11
C VAL A 1 17.45 -10.60 12.67
N SER A 2 16.36 -11.31 12.37
CA SER A 2 15.87 -11.41 10.99
C SER A 2 15.22 -10.09 10.57
N THR A 3 15.27 -9.75 9.27
CA THR A 3 14.66 -8.54 8.70
C THR A 3 13.18 -8.43 9.08
N LEU A 4 12.46 -9.55 9.09
CA LEU A 4 11.06 -9.62 9.51
C LEU A 4 10.86 -9.16 10.95
N SER A 5 11.70 -9.60 11.90
CA SER A 5 11.57 -9.20 13.31
C SER A 5 11.83 -7.72 13.52
N VAL A 6 12.72 -7.09 12.74
CA VAL A 6 12.93 -5.64 12.80
C VAL A 6 11.68 -4.90 12.30
N ILE A 7 11.11 -5.31 11.16
CA ILE A 7 9.91 -4.69 10.61
C ILE A 7 8.72 -4.84 11.57
N GLN A 8 8.53 -6.02 12.15
CA GLN A 8 7.50 -6.26 13.17
C GLN A 8 7.65 -5.32 14.37
N LEU A 9 8.87 -5.14 14.88
CA LEU A 9 9.13 -4.24 16.00
C LEU A 9 8.82 -2.78 15.64
N MET A 10 9.20 -2.35 14.43
CA MET A 10 8.91 -0.99 13.96
C MET A 10 7.41 -0.72 13.86
N ILE A 11 6.65 -1.67 13.29
CA ILE A 11 5.18 -1.56 13.19
C ILE A 11 4.56 -1.55 14.59
N LEU A 12 5.02 -2.40 15.50
CA LEU A 12 4.56 -2.42 16.90
C LEU A 12 4.75 -1.07 17.59
N TRP A 13 5.80 -0.33 17.23
CA TRP A 13 6.11 0.99 17.75
C TRP A 13 5.42 2.14 17.00
N GLY A 14 4.45 1.82 16.13
CA GLY A 14 3.62 2.79 15.44
C GLY A 14 4.19 3.28 14.11
N ALA A 15 5.12 2.54 13.49
CA ALA A 15 5.56 2.87 12.14
C ALA A 15 4.36 2.83 11.16
N ASN A 16 4.24 3.87 10.34
CA ASN A 16 3.16 3.98 9.35
C ASN A 16 3.42 3.03 8.17
N VAL A 17 2.60 1.99 8.05
CA VAL A 17 2.68 0.99 6.96
C VAL A 17 2.37 1.55 5.57
N ASN A 18 1.72 2.73 5.51
CA ASN A 18 1.42 3.46 4.28
C ASN A 18 2.28 4.73 4.14
N GLY A 19 3.36 4.84 4.92
CA GLY A 19 4.26 5.99 4.89
C GLY A 19 4.91 6.16 3.52
N ARG A 20 4.94 7.38 3.00
CA ARG A 20 5.65 7.69 1.75
C ARG A 20 7.10 8.05 2.05
N SER A 21 8.01 7.50 1.26
CA SER A 21 9.41 7.91 1.20
C SER A 21 9.51 9.41 0.91
N GLN A 22 10.53 10.05 1.48
CA GLN A 22 10.82 11.48 1.27
C GLN A 22 11.53 11.76 -0.07
N ASN A 23 11.85 10.72 -0.85
CA ASN A 23 12.40 10.90 -2.18
C ASN A 23 11.33 11.30 -3.21
N LEU A 24 11.78 11.74 -4.39
CA LEU A 24 10.91 12.18 -5.49
C LEU A 24 9.96 11.09 -6.00
N PHE A 25 10.19 9.81 -5.68
CA PHE A 25 9.37 8.70 -6.13
C PHE A 25 8.22 8.40 -5.18
N LEU A 26 8.22 8.90 -3.94
CA LEU A 26 7.13 8.71 -2.96
C LEU A 26 6.76 7.23 -2.72
N PHE A 27 7.74 6.33 -2.76
CA PHE A 27 7.52 4.90 -2.51
C PHE A 27 6.94 4.64 -1.12
N GLN A 28 5.94 3.75 -1.05
CA GLN A 28 5.44 3.17 0.19
C GLN A 28 6.14 1.83 0.50
N PRO A 29 6.06 1.29 1.74
CA PRO A 29 6.67 0.02 2.10
C PRO A 29 6.37 -1.13 1.13
N LEU A 30 5.13 -1.22 0.61
CA LEU A 30 4.77 -2.24 -0.38
C LEU A 30 5.53 -2.09 -1.70
N HIS A 31 5.85 -0.88 -2.14
CA HIS A 31 6.67 -0.68 -3.33
C HIS A 31 8.12 -1.13 -3.10
N LEU A 32 8.66 -0.90 -1.90
CA LEU A 32 10.04 -1.27 -1.58
C LEU A 32 10.19 -2.79 -1.49
N ILE A 33 9.24 -3.50 -0.89
CA ILE A 33 9.31 -4.96 -0.82
C ILE A 33 9.03 -5.63 -2.17
N ALA A 34 8.29 -4.96 -3.06
CA ALA A 34 8.04 -5.46 -4.41
C ALA A 34 9.32 -5.60 -5.25
N THR A 35 10.34 -4.77 -5.00
CA THR A 35 11.63 -4.85 -5.72
C THR A 35 12.55 -5.95 -5.18
N CYS A 36 12.14 -6.66 -4.12
CA CYS A 36 12.88 -7.79 -3.60
C CYS A 36 12.90 -8.94 -4.63
N SER A 37 14.03 -9.64 -4.74
CA SER A 37 14.16 -10.82 -5.60
C SER A 37 13.95 -12.14 -4.87
N ASP A 38 13.84 -12.12 -3.53
CA ASP A 38 13.75 -13.30 -2.68
C ASP A 38 12.34 -13.41 -2.10
N ILE A 39 11.56 -14.35 -2.63
CA ILE A 39 10.18 -14.60 -2.21
C ILE A 39 10.07 -15.05 -0.75
N ASP A 40 11.06 -15.78 -0.23
CA ASP A 40 11.02 -16.30 1.15
C ASP A 40 11.17 -15.16 2.17
N ILE A 41 11.83 -14.07 1.76
CA ILE A 41 11.91 -12.82 2.52
C ILE A 41 10.68 -11.94 2.26
N ALA A 42 10.31 -11.76 0.99
CA ALA A 42 9.27 -10.81 0.59
C ALA A 42 7.88 -11.21 1.08
N LYS A 43 7.52 -12.49 0.94
CA LYS A 43 6.19 -13.00 1.28
C LYS A 43 5.75 -12.68 2.72
N PRO A 44 6.49 -13.04 3.78
CA PRO A 44 6.06 -12.77 5.15
C PRO A 44 6.00 -11.27 5.45
N ILE A 45 6.82 -10.45 4.80
CA ILE A 45 6.80 -8.99 4.96
C ILE A 45 5.56 -8.39 4.27
N ILE A 46 5.24 -8.84 3.05
CA ILE A 46 4.02 -8.42 2.34
C ILE A 46 2.79 -8.81 3.15
N GLU A 47 2.70 -10.06 3.61
CA GLU A 47 1.57 -10.52 4.43
C GLU A 47 1.42 -9.70 5.70
N LEU A 48 2.52 -9.43 6.42
CA LEU A 48 2.52 -8.58 7.60
C LEU A 48 2.02 -7.16 7.29
N LEU A 49 2.52 -6.52 6.24
CA LEU A 49 2.10 -5.16 5.87
C LEU A 49 0.61 -5.10 5.54
N LEU A 50 0.10 -6.10 4.81
CA LEU A 50 -1.32 -6.19 4.48
C LEU A 50 -2.20 -6.41 5.71
N ASP A 51 -1.78 -7.29 6.62
CA ASP A 51 -2.48 -7.54 7.89
C ASP A 51 -2.54 -6.27 8.77
N GLN A 52 -1.56 -5.39 8.60
CA GLN A 52 -1.46 -4.11 9.31
C GLN A 52 -2.13 -2.95 8.55
N GLY A 53 -2.83 -3.23 7.45
CA GLY A 53 -3.65 -2.25 6.72
C GLY A 53 -2.91 -1.49 5.62
N ALA A 54 -1.84 -2.06 5.06
CA ALA A 54 -1.19 -1.48 3.89
C ALA A 54 -2.12 -1.53 2.65
N HIS A 55 -2.13 -0.45 1.87
CA HIS A 55 -2.97 -0.33 0.67
C HIS A 55 -2.30 -0.96 -0.55
N LEU A 56 -2.87 -2.04 -1.09
CA LEU A 56 -2.35 -2.69 -2.31
C LEU A 56 -2.47 -1.84 -3.57
N ASP A 57 -3.44 -0.95 -3.58
CA ASP A 57 -3.72 -0.01 -4.66
C ASP A 57 -3.02 1.34 -4.47
N CYS A 58 -2.03 1.41 -3.58
CA CYS A 58 -1.17 2.58 -3.53
C CYS A 58 -0.39 2.72 -4.84
N ILE A 59 -0.12 3.96 -5.21
CA ILE A 59 0.76 4.29 -6.32
C ILE A 59 1.90 5.20 -5.86
N ASN A 60 3.02 5.12 -6.57
CA ASN A 60 4.14 6.02 -6.40
C ASN A 60 3.95 7.31 -7.25
N ALA A 61 4.92 8.22 -7.23
CA ALA A 61 4.87 9.46 -8.02
C ALA A 61 4.86 9.26 -9.55
N ARG A 62 5.09 8.03 -10.03
CA ARG A 62 5.05 7.65 -11.45
C ARG A 62 3.76 6.93 -11.82
N ASN A 63 2.78 6.86 -10.92
CA ASN A 63 1.54 6.10 -11.09
C ASN A 63 1.75 4.57 -11.20
N GLU A 64 2.85 4.04 -10.66
CA GLU A 64 3.14 2.60 -10.63
C GLU A 64 2.61 2.01 -9.33
N LEU A 65 1.91 0.87 -9.40
CA LEU A 65 1.53 0.08 -8.24
C LEU A 65 2.73 -0.72 -7.71
N PRO A 66 2.71 -1.22 -6.46
CA PRO A 66 3.70 -2.17 -5.97
C PRO A 66 3.90 -3.35 -6.93
N GLN A 67 2.81 -3.90 -7.47
CA GLN A 67 2.85 -5.02 -8.41
C GLN A 67 3.64 -4.71 -9.69
N ASP A 68 3.65 -3.46 -10.15
CA ASP A 68 4.33 -3.06 -11.39
C ASP A 68 5.85 -3.08 -11.24
N LEU A 69 6.35 -2.96 -10.01
CA LEU A 69 7.78 -2.98 -9.68
C LEU A 69 8.31 -4.40 -9.44
N ALA A 70 7.42 -5.38 -9.26
CA ALA A 70 7.80 -6.75 -8.98
C ALA A 70 8.32 -7.45 -10.25
N SER A 71 9.59 -7.89 -10.18
CA SER A 71 10.21 -8.70 -11.24
C SER A 71 9.93 -10.19 -11.06
N ASP A 72 9.80 -10.65 -9.82
CA ASP A 72 9.44 -12.04 -9.50
C ASP A 72 7.93 -12.25 -9.64
N SER A 73 7.54 -13.34 -10.32
CA SER A 73 6.13 -13.62 -10.62
C SER A 73 5.31 -13.99 -9.39
N ALA A 74 5.90 -14.64 -8.39
CA ALA A 74 5.22 -14.99 -7.15
C ALA A 74 4.99 -13.75 -6.28
N ILE A 75 5.98 -12.85 -6.20
CA ILE A 75 5.81 -11.54 -5.53
C ILE A 75 4.72 -10.72 -6.25
N LYS A 76 4.76 -10.71 -7.59
CA LYS A 76 3.75 -10.03 -8.41
C LYS A 76 2.34 -10.60 -8.18
N GLU A 77 2.20 -11.90 -7.97
CA GLU A 77 0.92 -12.54 -7.64
C GLU A 77 0.41 -12.14 -6.25
N LEU A 78 1.30 -12.05 -5.25
CA LEU A 78 0.94 -11.63 -3.88
C LEU A 78 0.46 -10.17 -3.81
N LEU A 79 1.04 -9.30 -4.65
CA LEU A 79 0.72 -7.88 -4.71
C LEU A 79 -0.47 -7.56 -5.64
N CYS A 80 -1.10 -8.57 -6.24
CA CYS A 80 -2.19 -8.37 -7.18
C CYS A 80 -3.44 -7.78 -6.45
N PRO A 81 -3.86 -6.53 -6.76
CA PRO A 81 -4.95 -5.87 -6.02
C PRO A 81 -6.30 -6.59 -6.12
N THR A 82 -6.52 -7.37 -7.19
CA THR A 82 -7.75 -8.13 -7.41
C THR A 82 -8.00 -9.20 -6.35
N ARG A 83 -7.00 -9.54 -5.51
CA ARG A 83 -7.11 -10.60 -4.50
C ARG A 83 -7.42 -10.10 -3.09
N LYS A 84 -7.06 -8.86 -2.73
CA LYS A 84 -6.94 -8.46 -1.30
C LYS A 84 -7.23 -6.99 -0.97
N LEU A 85 -8.04 -6.27 -1.75
CA LEU A 85 -8.50 -4.95 -1.29
C LEU A 85 -9.58 -5.08 -0.22
N SER A 86 -9.44 -4.31 0.86
CA SER A 86 -10.53 -4.16 1.82
C SER A 86 -11.72 -3.45 1.16
N LEU A 87 -12.95 -3.72 1.63
CA LEU A 87 -14.15 -3.03 1.17
C LEU A 87 -14.00 -1.51 1.25
N LYS A 88 -13.32 -0.99 2.29
CA LYS A 88 -13.07 0.45 2.46
C LYS A 88 -12.22 1.01 1.32
N CYS A 89 -11.15 0.32 0.92
CA CYS A 89 -10.31 0.72 -0.20
C CYS A 89 -11.10 0.68 -1.52
N GLN A 90 -11.90 -0.37 -1.74
CA GLN A 90 -12.76 -0.47 -2.93
C GLN A 90 -13.76 0.70 -3.00
N CYS A 91 -14.43 1.02 -1.89
CA CYS A 91 -15.33 2.17 -1.83
C CYS A 91 -14.59 3.48 -2.11
N ALA A 92 -13.41 3.68 -1.54
CA ALA A 92 -12.60 4.88 -1.78
C ALA A 92 -12.20 5.03 -3.25
N GLN A 93 -11.76 3.95 -3.90
CA GLN A 93 -11.48 3.92 -5.34
C GLN A 93 -12.70 4.30 -6.19
N ILE A 94 -13.89 3.78 -5.84
CA ILE A 94 -15.13 4.10 -6.55
C ILE A 94 -15.45 5.59 -6.40
N ILE A 95 -15.31 6.15 -5.19
CA ILE A 95 -15.55 7.59 -4.95
C ILE A 95 -14.61 8.44 -5.79
N VAL A 96 -13.30 8.13 -5.81
CA VAL A 96 -12.30 8.86 -6.60
C VAL A 96 -12.55 8.72 -8.10
N SER A 97 -12.76 7.50 -8.59
CA SER A 97 -12.96 7.24 -10.03
C SER A 97 -14.23 7.88 -10.60
N THR A 98 -15.29 7.95 -9.81
CA THR A 98 -16.56 8.61 -10.18
C THR A 98 -16.52 10.13 -10.07
N LYS A 99 -15.44 10.70 -9.48
CA LYS A 99 -15.25 12.16 -9.27
C LYS A 99 -16.38 12.82 -8.49
N ILE A 100 -17.01 12.08 -7.58
CA ILE A 100 -18.03 12.63 -6.69
C ILE A 100 -17.34 13.60 -5.71
N ASN A 101 -17.92 14.77 -5.47
CA ASN A 101 -17.41 15.67 -4.43
C ASN A 101 -17.79 15.13 -3.05
N TYR A 102 -16.78 14.73 -2.25
CA TYR A 102 -16.96 14.10 -0.93
C TYR A 102 -16.44 14.95 0.24
N GLU A 103 -15.74 16.06 -0.02
CA GLU A 103 -14.95 16.81 0.97
C GLU A 103 -15.77 17.35 2.15
N ASN A 104 -17.03 17.68 1.91
CA ASN A 104 -17.95 18.20 2.94
C ASN A 104 -19.08 17.21 3.29
N CYS A 105 -19.07 16.02 2.70
CA CYS A 105 -20.06 14.97 2.94
C CYS A 105 -19.54 13.89 3.89
N LEU A 106 -18.22 13.75 3.98
CA LEU A 106 -17.56 12.79 4.84
C LEU A 106 -16.91 13.49 6.04
N PRO A 107 -16.91 12.85 7.23
CA PRO A 107 -16.05 13.24 8.34
C PRO A 107 -14.57 13.33 7.92
N SER A 108 -13.81 14.19 8.58
CA SER A 108 -12.42 14.52 8.21
C SER A 108 -11.49 13.30 8.07
N ASN A 109 -11.67 12.29 8.93
CA ASN A 109 -10.90 11.05 8.87
C ASN A 109 -11.23 10.19 7.62
N LEU A 110 -12.51 10.16 7.20
CA LEU A 110 -12.93 9.45 6.00
C LEU A 110 -12.54 10.22 4.74
N SER A 111 -12.63 11.55 4.73
CA SER A 111 -12.10 12.36 3.63
C SER A 111 -10.60 12.15 3.45
N ALA A 112 -9.83 12.16 4.56
CA ALA A 112 -8.40 11.87 4.52
C ALA A 112 -8.10 10.46 3.99
N PHE A 113 -8.90 9.46 4.38
CA PHE A 113 -8.78 8.10 3.88
C PHE A 113 -9.04 8.03 2.36
N VAL A 114 -10.12 8.63 1.87
CA VAL A 114 -10.44 8.64 0.43
C VAL A 114 -9.34 9.33 -0.38
N ARG A 115 -8.77 10.43 0.13
CA ARG A 115 -7.64 11.12 -0.50
C ARG A 115 -6.38 10.26 -0.65
N LEU A 116 -6.19 9.21 0.16
CA LEU A 116 -5.06 8.29 -0.02
C LEU A 116 -5.13 7.52 -1.35
N HIS A 117 -6.33 7.42 -1.91
CA HIS A 117 -6.63 6.77 -3.19
C HIS A 117 -6.82 7.76 -4.34
N ASP A 118 -6.65 9.07 -4.08
CA ASP A 118 -6.70 10.11 -5.11
C ASP A 118 -5.33 10.23 -5.78
N ASN A 119 -5.28 9.85 -7.05
CA ASN A 119 -4.05 9.70 -7.83
C ASN A 119 -3.72 10.95 -8.68
N LYS A 120 -4.18 12.13 -8.23
CA LYS A 120 -4.10 13.38 -8.98
C LYS A 120 -3.44 14.50 -8.21
#